data_AF-A0A1C3XA46-F1
#
_entry.id   AF-A0A1C3XA46-F1
#
_cell.length_a   1.000
_cell.length_b   1.000
_cell.length_c   1.000
_cell.angle_alpha   90.00
_cell.angle_beta   90.00
_cell.angle_gamma   90.00
#
_symmetry.space_group_name_H-M   'P 1'
#
loop_
_entity.id
_entity.type
_entity.pdbx_description
1 polymer ?
#
loop_
_entity_poly.entity_id
_entity_poly.type
_entity_poly.pdbx_seq_one_letter_code
_entity_poly.pdbx_strand_id
1 'polypeptide(L)'
;MIVDPFVSTHGVNENDNGAIDKVAKLWAQIADHTNSAIDIVHHLRKVADREATVEDARGAVSLIGAARSVRVLNRMSQEQAEQAGVSSEERFGYFSVTYGKSNLTPLSSKLDWRRLVGVPLGNARGLTKPQDFAPVVTEWKWPSSEEIAQDVTADQREAIRVAVTNSDFKPSTRAKNWAGVAVAYAMGLDAEDEVQRKRAGTVLRALLKEGVLVEVEERDPVRREVAKFIRAA
;
A
#
# COMPACT_ATOMS: atom_id res chain seq x y z
N MET A 1 -17.09 8.95 20.99
CA MET A 1 -18.07 9.57 20.08
C MET A 1 -17.37 9.88 18.76
N ILE A 2 -18.05 9.68 17.63
CA ILE A 2 -17.54 10.03 16.30
C ILE A 2 -18.44 11.12 15.72
N VAL A 3 -17.83 12.21 15.25
CA VAL A 3 -18.49 13.35 14.63
C VAL A 3 -18.15 13.33 13.15
N ASP A 4 -19.13 13.06 12.29
CA ASP A 4 -18.93 12.93 10.85
C ASP A 4 -20.05 13.61 10.04
N PRO A 5 -19.76 14.68 9.25
CA PRO A 5 -18.48 15.38 9.14
C PRO A 5 -18.38 16.60 10.08
N PHE A 6 -17.15 17.05 10.36
CA PHE A 6 -16.86 18.26 11.16
C PHE A 6 -17.64 19.49 10.71
N VAL A 7 -17.67 19.72 9.39
CA VAL A 7 -18.32 20.89 8.75
C VAL A 7 -19.81 21.01 9.08
N SER A 8 -20.47 19.90 9.41
CA SER A 8 -21.90 19.89 9.77
C SER A 8 -22.16 20.31 11.22
N THR A 9 -21.12 20.62 11.99
CA THR A 9 -21.25 20.94 13.43
C THR A 9 -21.15 22.42 13.77
N HIS A 10 -20.87 23.28 12.79
CA HIS A 10 -20.69 24.70 13.00
C HIS A 10 -21.06 25.53 11.76
N GLY A 11 -21.38 26.81 11.95
CA GLY A 11 -21.67 27.75 10.88
C GLY A 11 -20.51 28.67 10.47
N VAL A 12 -19.30 28.43 10.98
CA VAL A 12 -18.14 29.30 10.73
C VAL A 12 -17.43 28.95 9.42
N ASN A 13 -16.70 29.91 8.85
CA ASN A 13 -15.86 29.69 7.67
C ASN A 13 -14.62 28.86 8.03
N GLU A 14 -14.43 27.71 7.39
CA GLU A 14 -13.28 26.81 7.64
C GLU A 14 -11.93 27.39 7.20
N ASN A 15 -11.90 28.50 6.45
CA ASN A 15 -10.65 29.19 6.15
C ASN A 15 -10.26 30.22 7.24
N ASP A 16 -11.14 30.49 8.21
CA ASP A 16 -10.84 31.34 9.36
C ASP A 16 -10.27 30.50 10.51
N ASN A 17 -8.94 30.45 10.61
CA ASN A 17 -8.25 29.68 11.64
C ASN A 17 -8.66 30.10 13.07
N GLY A 18 -9.00 31.38 13.30
CA GLY A 18 -9.39 31.88 14.62
C GLY A 18 -10.79 31.44 15.02
N ALA A 19 -11.72 31.39 14.05
CA ALA A 19 -13.04 30.81 14.27
C ALA A 19 -12.97 29.29 14.50
N ILE A 20 -12.17 28.57 13.71
CA ILE A 20 -11.99 27.12 13.85
C ILE A 20 -11.27 26.76 15.15
N ASP A 21 -10.31 27.56 15.62
CA ASP A 21 -9.68 27.36 16.93
C ASP A 21 -10.71 27.38 18.07
N LYS A 22 -11.66 28.33 18.03
CA LYS A 22 -12.75 28.39 19.02
C LYS A 22 -13.62 27.15 18.98
N VAL A 23 -14.02 26.72 17.78
CA VAL A 23 -14.84 25.49 17.61
C VAL A 23 -14.09 24.25 18.10
N ALA A 24 -12.81 24.11 17.74
CA ALA A 24 -11.99 22.98 18.17
C ALA A 24 -11.80 22.96 19.70
N LYS A 25 -11.61 24.12 20.33
CA LYS A 25 -11.53 24.24 21.80
C LYS A 25 -12.86 23.92 22.49
N LEU A 26 -14.00 24.29 21.90
CA LEU A 26 -15.31 23.89 22.42
C LEU A 26 -15.48 22.36 22.38
N TRP A 27 -15.08 21.71 21.29
CA TRP A 27 -15.07 20.25 21.22
C TRP A 27 -14.15 19.62 22.28
N ALA A 28 -12.96 20.18 22.51
CA ALA A 28 -12.07 19.73 23.58
C ALA A 28 -12.70 19.90 24.97
N GLN A 29 -13.36 21.04 25.24
CA GLN A 29 -14.07 21.27 26.50
C GLN A 29 -15.22 20.28 26.70
N ILE A 30 -15.96 19.94 25.64
CA ILE A 30 -17.00 18.90 25.71
C ILE A 30 -16.37 17.55 26.04
N ALA A 31 -15.27 17.17 25.38
CA ALA A 31 -14.55 15.93 25.67
C ALA A 31 -14.11 15.85 27.14
N ASP A 32 -13.53 16.94 27.66
CA ASP A 32 -13.06 17.04 29.05
C ASP A 32 -14.23 16.96 30.04
N HIS A 33 -15.30 17.73 29.82
CA HIS A 33 -16.46 17.76 30.73
C HIS A 33 -17.23 16.44 30.76
N THR A 34 -17.32 15.76 29.61
CA THR A 34 -18.02 14.48 29.47
C THR A 34 -17.12 13.26 29.71
N ASN A 35 -15.83 13.48 29.99
CA ASN A 35 -14.81 12.44 30.12
C ASN A 35 -14.88 11.40 28.97
N SER A 36 -15.01 11.89 27.74
CA SER A 36 -15.27 11.06 26.56
C SER A 36 -14.27 11.35 25.45
N ALA A 37 -13.80 10.30 24.77
CA ALA A 37 -13.03 10.46 23.54
C ALA A 37 -13.93 10.93 22.39
N ILE A 38 -13.49 11.96 21.68
CA ILE A 38 -14.18 12.51 20.49
C ILE A 38 -13.26 12.41 19.29
N ASP A 39 -13.66 11.62 18.30
CA ASP A 39 -13.03 11.55 16.99
C ASP A 39 -13.83 12.44 16.01
N ILE A 40 -13.14 13.35 15.32
CA ILE A 40 -13.74 14.29 14.36
C ILE A 40 -13.28 13.91 12.95
N VAL A 41 -14.24 13.64 12.06
CA VAL A 41 -13.97 13.35 10.64
C VAL A 41 -13.95 14.67 9.87
N HIS A 42 -12.80 14.98 9.28
CA HIS A 42 -12.61 16.18 8.47
C HIS A 42 -12.26 15.80 7.03
N HIS A 43 -13.08 16.25 6.08
CA HIS A 43 -12.82 16.04 4.67
C HIS A 43 -11.75 17.01 4.19
N LEU A 44 -10.69 16.48 3.60
CA LEU A 44 -9.69 17.29 2.92
C LEU A 44 -10.18 17.66 1.52
N ARG A 45 -9.73 18.80 0.99
CA ARG A 45 -9.89 19.06 -0.45
C ARG A 45 -9.20 17.95 -1.23
N LYS A 46 -9.72 17.62 -2.41
CA LYS A 46 -9.08 16.65 -3.32
C LYS A 46 -7.63 17.09 -3.57
N VAL A 47 -6.69 16.36 -2.99
CA VAL A 47 -5.27 16.45 -3.33
C VAL A 47 -5.13 15.63 -4.60
N ALA A 48 -4.76 16.27 -5.71
CA ALA A 48 -4.90 15.71 -7.06
C ALA A 48 -4.32 14.29 -7.19
N ASP A 49 -2.98 14.19 -7.15
CA ASP A 49 -2.24 12.98 -7.53
C ASP A 49 -1.18 12.57 -6.50
N ARG A 50 -1.36 12.96 -5.23
CA ARG A 50 -0.44 12.55 -4.16
C ARG A 50 -1.19 12.19 -2.89
N GLU A 51 -0.51 11.39 -2.06
CA GLU A 51 -1.00 11.09 -0.73
C GLU A 51 -1.25 12.38 0.06
N ALA A 52 -2.41 12.44 0.69
CA ALA A 52 -2.72 13.47 1.64
C ALA A 52 -1.84 13.30 2.88
N THR A 53 -1.35 14.43 3.36
CA THR A 53 -0.57 14.56 4.58
C THR A 53 -1.36 15.40 5.58
N VAL A 54 -0.93 15.43 6.84
CA VAL A 54 -1.56 16.32 7.83
C VAL A 54 -1.46 17.78 7.42
N GLU A 55 -0.39 18.15 6.72
CA GLU A 55 -0.21 19.50 6.17
C GLU A 55 -1.24 19.86 5.09
N ASP A 56 -1.93 18.90 4.48
CA ASP A 56 -2.95 19.14 3.46
C ASP A 56 -4.28 19.63 4.01
N ALA A 57 -4.46 19.59 5.33
CA ALA A 57 -5.58 20.25 5.99
C ALA A 57 -5.40 21.77 6.07
N ARG A 58 -4.68 22.42 5.13
CA ARG A 58 -4.44 23.88 5.15
C ARG A 58 -5.77 24.63 5.20
N GLY A 59 -6.00 25.31 6.32
CA GLY A 59 -7.29 25.90 6.74
C GLY A 59 -7.74 25.43 8.14
N ALA A 60 -7.27 24.25 8.55
CA ALA A 60 -7.58 23.59 9.81
C ALA A 60 -6.33 23.38 10.68
N VAL A 61 -5.30 24.24 10.55
CA VAL A 61 -4.08 24.16 11.38
C VAL A 61 -4.46 24.28 12.87
N SER A 62 -5.44 25.12 13.18
CA SER A 62 -5.98 25.22 14.54
C SER A 62 -6.68 23.93 15.00
N LEU A 63 -7.42 23.25 14.12
CA LEU A 63 -8.05 21.95 14.41
C LEU A 63 -6.99 20.87 14.69
N ILE A 64 -5.94 20.78 13.85
CA ILE A 64 -4.80 19.89 14.07
C ILE A 64 -4.05 20.25 15.36
N GLY A 65 -3.89 21.55 15.62
CA GLY A 65 -3.25 22.08 16.84
C GLY A 65 -3.94 21.59 18.10
N ALA A 66 -5.28 21.66 18.12
CA ALA A 66 -6.12 21.21 19.22
C ALA A 66 -6.15 19.67 19.37
N ALA A 67 -6.01 18.93 18.27
CA ALA A 67 -6.03 17.46 18.29
C ALA A 67 -4.79 16.86 18.99
N ARG A 68 -5.02 15.77 19.74
CA ARG A 68 -3.96 14.96 20.38
C ARG A 68 -3.43 13.83 19.49
N SER A 69 -4.28 13.34 18.59
CA SER A 69 -3.97 12.33 17.58
C SER A 69 -4.62 12.73 16.27
N VAL A 70 -3.88 12.59 15.16
CA VAL A 70 -4.40 12.85 13.81
C VAL A 70 -4.05 11.68 12.92
N ARG A 71 -5.09 11.10 12.30
CA ARG A 71 -4.99 10.01 11.34
C ARG A 71 -5.36 10.53 9.95
N VAL A 72 -4.61 10.12 8.94
CA VAL A 72 -4.91 10.40 7.54
C VAL A 72 -5.15 9.08 6.83
N LEU A 73 -6.23 9.02 6.05
CA LEU A 73 -6.58 7.85 5.25
C LEU A 73 -6.27 8.15 3.79
N ASN A 74 -5.43 7.31 3.18
CA ASN A 74 -5.09 7.41 1.76
C ASN A 74 -5.50 6.15 1.03
N ARG A 75 -6.14 6.28 -0.13
CA ARG A 75 -6.44 5.13 -1.00
C ARG A 75 -5.14 4.56 -1.58
N MET A 76 -5.15 3.27 -1.92
CA MET A 76 -4.05 2.65 -2.64
C MET A 76 -3.80 3.36 -3.98
N SER A 77 -2.57 3.84 -4.17
CA SER A 77 -2.12 4.40 -5.44
C SER A 77 -2.04 3.30 -6.51
N GLN A 78 -1.96 3.69 -7.77
CA GLN A 78 -1.80 2.71 -8.85
C GLN A 78 -0.46 1.99 -8.73
N GLU A 79 0.61 2.73 -8.44
CA GLU A 79 1.96 2.19 -8.26
C GLU A 79 2.04 1.23 -7.06
N GLN A 80 1.30 1.53 -6.00
CA GLN A 80 1.18 0.64 -4.84
C GLN A 80 0.44 -0.65 -5.20
N ALA A 81 -0.66 -0.56 -5.96
CA ALA A 81 -1.40 -1.72 -6.41
C ALA A 81 -0.53 -2.64 -7.28
N GLU A 82 0.21 -2.06 -8.22
CA GLU A 82 1.13 -2.77 -9.11
C GLU A 82 2.25 -3.49 -8.32
N GLN A 83 2.82 -2.83 -7.32
CA GLN A 83 3.81 -3.44 -6.42
C GLN A 83 3.22 -4.56 -5.57
N ALA A 84 1.94 -4.44 -5.20
CA ALA A 84 1.21 -5.42 -4.41
C ALA A 84 0.67 -6.58 -5.25
N GLY A 85 0.75 -6.52 -6.58
CA GLY A 85 0.07 -7.45 -7.46
C GLY A 85 -1.46 -7.34 -7.43
N VAL A 86 -2.00 -6.20 -6.99
CA VAL A 86 -3.43 -5.90 -6.95
C VAL A 86 -3.84 -5.24 -8.26
N SER A 87 -4.99 -5.62 -8.81
CA SER A 87 -5.51 -5.02 -10.05
C SER A 87 -5.90 -3.54 -9.88
N SER A 88 -5.95 -2.80 -10.99
CA SER A 88 -6.31 -1.37 -10.97
C SER A 88 -7.74 -1.15 -10.47
N GLU A 89 -8.63 -2.10 -10.74
CA GLU A 89 -10.02 -2.08 -10.33
C GLU A 89 -10.19 -2.40 -8.84
N GLU A 90 -9.45 -3.39 -8.33
CA GLU A 90 -9.56 -3.80 -6.92
C GLU A 90 -8.91 -2.80 -5.96
N ARG A 91 -7.91 -2.03 -6.40
CA ARG A 91 -7.14 -1.10 -5.54
C ARG A 91 -8.02 -0.13 -4.76
N PHE A 92 -9.19 0.24 -5.29
CA PHE A 92 -10.13 1.16 -4.62
C PHE A 92 -10.74 0.59 -3.34
N GLY A 93 -10.67 -0.72 -3.14
CA GLY A 93 -11.02 -1.38 -1.88
C GLY A 93 -9.94 -1.28 -0.81
N TYR A 94 -8.75 -0.77 -1.12
CA TYR A 94 -7.59 -0.74 -0.23
C TYR A 94 -7.24 0.70 0.16
N PHE A 95 -6.85 0.88 1.43
CA PHE A 95 -6.39 2.16 1.93
C PHE A 95 -5.38 1.98 3.07
N SER A 96 -4.49 2.95 3.22
CA SER A 96 -3.56 3.06 4.32
C SER A 96 -4.07 4.07 5.35
N VAL A 97 -3.69 3.85 6.60
CA VAL A 97 -3.87 4.77 7.72
C VAL A 97 -2.50 5.19 8.21
N THR A 98 -2.27 6.51 8.25
CA THR A 98 -1.01 7.10 8.73
C THR A 98 -1.28 8.00 9.92
N TYR A 99 -0.42 7.92 10.94
CA TYR A 99 -0.45 8.83 12.09
C TYR A 99 0.40 10.06 11.78
N GLY A 100 -0.24 11.16 11.40
CA GLY A 100 0.49 12.38 11.05
C GLY A 100 0.69 13.35 12.22
N LYS A 101 0.11 13.07 13.39
CA LYS A 101 0.48 13.69 14.67
C LYS A 101 0.15 12.71 15.79
N SER A 102 1.12 12.42 16.65
CA SER A 102 0.91 11.72 17.91
C SER A 102 1.69 12.41 19.02
N ASN A 103 0.97 12.92 20.02
CA ASN A 103 1.60 13.50 21.21
C ASN A 103 1.84 12.46 22.32
N LEU A 104 1.27 11.26 22.19
CA LEU A 104 1.21 10.25 23.26
C LEU A 104 1.89 8.92 22.88
N THR A 105 2.31 8.76 21.62
CA THR A 105 3.05 7.59 21.14
C THR A 105 4.13 8.04 20.14
N PRO A 106 5.20 7.24 19.93
CA PRO A 106 6.20 7.55 18.90
C PRO A 106 5.53 7.70 17.53
N LEU A 107 5.91 8.74 16.79
CA LEU A 107 5.51 8.84 15.40
C LEU A 107 6.14 7.68 14.62
N SER A 108 5.32 7.03 13.80
CA SER A 108 5.76 6.00 12.88
C SER A 108 5.39 6.43 11.47
N SER A 109 6.33 6.32 10.54
CA SER A 109 6.06 6.40 9.09
C SER A 109 5.40 5.12 8.55
N LYS A 110 5.10 4.16 9.42
CA LYS A 110 4.40 2.93 9.05
C LYS A 110 2.99 3.26 8.57
N LEU A 111 2.67 2.75 7.38
CA LEU A 111 1.33 2.72 6.84
C LEU A 111 0.62 1.46 7.34
N ASP A 112 -0.43 1.64 8.15
CA ASP A 112 -1.29 0.52 8.53
C ASP A 112 -2.34 0.33 7.44
N TRP A 113 -2.24 -0.77 6.69
CA TRP A 113 -3.11 -1.02 5.56
C TRP A 113 -4.38 -1.77 5.93
N ARG A 114 -5.44 -1.45 5.20
CA ARG A 114 -6.79 -2.00 5.35
C ARG A 114 -7.38 -2.30 3.99
N ARG A 115 -8.36 -3.21 3.96
CA ARG A 115 -9.16 -3.50 2.78
C ARG A 115 -10.64 -3.64 3.13
N LEU A 116 -11.50 -3.35 2.17
CA LEU A 116 -12.94 -3.59 2.24
C LEU A 116 -13.25 -5.00 1.75
N VAL A 117 -13.96 -5.77 2.57
CA VAL A 117 -14.42 -7.12 2.24
C VAL A 117 -15.94 -7.15 2.37
N GLY A 118 -16.64 -7.72 1.37
CA GLY A 118 -18.08 -7.93 1.45
C GLY A 118 -18.41 -9.07 2.39
N VAL A 119 -19.17 -8.79 3.46
CA VAL A 119 -19.67 -9.81 4.38
C VAL A 119 -21.15 -10.09 4.08
N PRO A 120 -21.54 -11.36 3.89
CA PRO A 120 -22.93 -11.70 3.64
C PRO A 120 -23.81 -11.39 4.85
N LEU A 121 -24.98 -10.80 4.62
CA LEU A 121 -25.94 -10.46 5.67
C LEU A 121 -26.85 -11.63 6.07
N GLY A 122 -26.77 -12.76 5.37
CA GLY A 122 -27.58 -13.95 5.66
C GLY A 122 -29.09 -13.76 5.43
N ASN A 123 -29.50 -12.75 4.68
CA ASN A 123 -30.89 -12.38 4.44
C ASN A 123 -31.48 -12.99 3.14
N ALA A 124 -30.80 -13.98 2.54
CA ALA A 124 -31.31 -14.71 1.37
C ALA A 124 -32.65 -15.41 1.68
N ARG A 125 -33.53 -15.49 0.67
CA ARG A 125 -34.81 -16.22 0.77
C ARG A 125 -35.05 -17.06 -0.49
N GLY A 126 -34.85 -18.37 -0.34
CA GLY A 126 -35.00 -19.33 -1.44
C GLY A 126 -34.10 -18.99 -2.62
N LEU A 127 -34.44 -19.51 -3.80
CA LEU A 127 -33.66 -19.27 -5.03
C LEU A 127 -33.92 -17.89 -5.66
N THR A 128 -34.95 -17.18 -5.23
CA THR A 128 -35.43 -15.95 -5.89
C THR A 128 -34.91 -14.67 -5.25
N LYS A 129 -34.31 -14.75 -4.05
CA LYS A 129 -33.77 -13.59 -3.34
C LYS A 129 -32.35 -13.89 -2.86
N PRO A 130 -31.31 -13.50 -3.63
CA PRO A 130 -29.93 -13.62 -3.18
C PRO A 130 -29.70 -12.77 -1.92
N GLN A 131 -28.67 -13.12 -1.14
CA GLN A 131 -28.29 -12.34 0.04
C GLN A 131 -27.63 -11.01 -0.37
N ASP A 132 -27.77 -10.02 0.49
CA ASP A 132 -27.04 -8.77 0.43
C ASP A 132 -25.66 -8.90 1.10
N PHE A 133 -24.76 -8.00 0.74
CA PHE A 133 -23.43 -7.90 1.32
C PHE A 133 -23.21 -6.49 1.87
N ALA A 134 -22.63 -6.41 3.06
CA ALA A 134 -22.15 -5.15 3.63
C ALA A 134 -20.62 -5.12 3.61
N PRO A 135 -20.00 -3.99 3.20
CA PRO A 135 -18.55 -3.87 3.25
C PRO A 135 -18.09 -3.72 4.70
N VAL A 136 -17.10 -4.52 5.10
CA VAL A 136 -16.40 -4.39 6.37
C VAL A 136 -14.91 -4.11 6.13
N VAL A 137 -14.30 -3.36 7.04
CA VAL A 137 -12.87 -3.07 7.00
C VAL A 137 -12.12 -4.21 7.68
N THR A 138 -11.19 -4.86 6.97
CA THR A 138 -10.26 -5.84 7.53
C THR A 138 -8.83 -5.33 7.48
N GLU A 139 -7.94 -5.91 8.29
CA GLU A 139 -6.50 -5.73 8.11
C GLU A 139 -6.08 -6.24 6.72
N TRP A 140 -5.11 -5.55 6.11
CA TRP A 140 -4.39 -6.03 4.96
C TRP A 140 -2.89 -5.86 5.19
N LYS A 141 -2.12 -6.82 4.70
CA LYS A 141 -0.66 -6.78 4.73
C LYS A 141 -0.16 -6.88 3.31
N TRP A 142 0.95 -6.20 3.04
CA TRP A 142 1.67 -6.40 1.79
C TRP A 142 2.03 -7.88 1.62
N PRO A 143 1.94 -8.42 0.40
CA PRO A 143 2.35 -9.79 0.14
C PRO A 143 3.80 -10.02 0.57
N SER A 144 4.02 -11.09 1.32
CA SER A 144 5.34 -11.56 1.69
C SER A 144 6.08 -12.12 0.48
N SER A 145 7.41 -12.22 0.58
CA SER A 145 8.21 -12.88 -0.46
C SER A 145 7.76 -14.32 -0.72
N GLU A 146 7.32 -15.03 0.32
CA GLU A 146 6.81 -16.39 0.20
C GLU A 146 5.51 -16.42 -0.61
N GLU A 147 4.54 -15.57 -0.29
CA GLU A 147 3.27 -15.45 -1.04
C GLU A 147 3.53 -15.08 -2.51
N ILE A 148 4.42 -14.10 -2.75
CA ILE A 148 4.79 -13.69 -4.11
C ILE A 148 5.45 -14.85 -4.88
N ALA A 149 6.31 -15.62 -4.23
CA ALA A 149 6.94 -16.77 -4.87
C ALA A 149 5.90 -17.86 -5.16
N GLN A 150 4.96 -18.14 -4.24
CA GLN A 150 3.87 -19.11 -4.39
C GLN A 150 2.93 -18.78 -5.56
N ASP A 151 2.70 -17.50 -5.85
CA ASP A 151 1.92 -17.05 -7.00
C ASP A 151 2.60 -17.34 -8.35
N VAL A 152 3.91 -17.65 -8.36
CA VAL A 152 4.62 -18.11 -9.56
C VAL A 152 4.32 -19.60 -9.77
N THR A 153 3.67 -19.95 -10.87
CA THR A 153 3.29 -21.34 -11.17
C THR A 153 4.51 -22.25 -11.31
N ALA A 154 4.32 -23.56 -11.14
CA ALA A 154 5.41 -24.53 -11.29
C ALA A 154 6.08 -24.43 -12.68
N ASP A 155 5.29 -24.27 -13.73
CA ASP A 155 5.80 -24.11 -15.11
C ASP A 155 6.60 -22.82 -15.29
N GLN A 156 6.12 -21.71 -14.71
CA GLN A 156 6.85 -20.43 -14.73
C GLN A 156 8.16 -20.53 -13.96
N ARG A 157 8.15 -21.16 -12.77
CA ARG A 157 9.36 -21.39 -11.97
C ARG A 157 10.38 -22.21 -12.75
N GLU A 158 9.93 -23.28 -13.42
CA GLU A 158 10.82 -24.11 -14.22
C GLU A 158 11.38 -23.35 -15.43
N ALA A 159 10.55 -22.59 -16.14
CA ALA A 159 11.00 -21.73 -17.22
C ALA A 159 12.06 -20.72 -16.77
N ILE A 160 11.88 -20.10 -15.59
CA ILE A 160 12.87 -19.20 -14.99
C ILE A 160 14.18 -19.95 -14.69
N ARG A 161 14.10 -21.11 -14.01
CA ARG A 161 15.28 -21.93 -13.68
C ARG A 161 16.07 -22.31 -14.92
N VAL A 162 15.40 -22.80 -15.95
CA VAL A 162 16.01 -23.17 -17.23
C VAL A 162 16.67 -21.96 -17.89
N ALA A 163 16.00 -20.80 -17.90
CA ALA A 163 16.55 -19.58 -18.49
C ALA A 163 17.83 -19.10 -17.76
N VAL A 164 17.82 -19.05 -16.43
CA VAL A 164 18.99 -18.58 -15.65
C VAL A 164 20.15 -19.57 -15.62
N THR A 165 19.87 -20.85 -15.85
CA THR A 165 20.91 -21.89 -15.94
C THR A 165 21.63 -21.82 -17.29
N ASN A 166 20.89 -21.56 -18.37
CA ASN A 166 21.42 -21.57 -19.74
C ASN A 166 21.96 -20.21 -20.21
N SER A 167 21.98 -19.19 -19.36
CA SER A 167 22.42 -17.85 -19.74
C SER A 167 22.99 -17.07 -18.56
N ASP A 168 23.90 -16.15 -18.88
CA ASP A 168 24.65 -15.37 -17.91
C ASP A 168 23.87 -14.17 -17.39
N PHE A 169 22.78 -14.40 -16.66
CA PHE A 169 21.99 -13.32 -16.09
C PHE A 169 22.64 -12.68 -14.87
N LYS A 170 22.64 -11.35 -14.80
CA LYS A 170 23.20 -10.55 -13.71
C LYS A 170 22.12 -10.16 -12.68
N PRO A 171 22.47 -9.96 -11.40
CA PRO A 171 21.52 -9.51 -10.37
C PRO A 171 21.07 -8.04 -10.55
N SER A 172 21.93 -7.20 -11.13
CA SER A 172 21.69 -5.75 -11.21
C SER A 172 20.70 -5.37 -12.31
N THR A 173 19.71 -4.53 -11.96
CA THR A 173 18.70 -3.98 -12.89
C THR A 173 19.28 -3.10 -14.00
N ARG A 174 20.52 -2.63 -13.84
CA ARG A 174 21.25 -1.82 -14.84
C ARG A 174 21.95 -2.67 -15.91
N ALA A 175 22.07 -3.97 -15.70
CA ALA A 175 22.68 -4.87 -16.66
C ALA A 175 21.71 -5.15 -17.82
N LYS A 176 22.24 -5.23 -19.05
CA LYS A 176 21.44 -5.61 -20.22
C LYS A 176 20.84 -7.01 -20.06
N ASN A 177 21.62 -7.92 -19.50
CA ASN A 177 21.26 -9.28 -19.14
C ASN A 177 20.81 -9.37 -17.68
N TRP A 178 19.98 -8.46 -17.20
CA TRP A 178 19.42 -8.54 -15.85
C TRP A 178 18.49 -9.75 -15.70
N ALA A 179 18.63 -10.53 -14.62
CA ALA A 179 17.83 -11.73 -14.36
C ALA A 179 16.32 -11.48 -14.32
N GLY A 180 15.88 -10.26 -13.99
CA GLY A 180 14.47 -9.91 -14.02
C GLY A 180 13.85 -9.96 -15.43
N VAL A 181 14.66 -9.90 -16.50
CA VAL A 181 14.18 -10.11 -17.87
C VAL A 181 13.72 -11.56 -18.10
N ALA A 182 14.44 -12.54 -17.54
CA ALA A 182 14.04 -13.94 -17.59
C ALA A 182 12.73 -14.18 -16.82
N VAL A 183 12.59 -13.54 -15.64
CA VAL A 183 11.36 -13.57 -14.85
C VAL A 183 10.21 -12.94 -15.62
N ALA A 184 10.42 -11.77 -16.21
CA ALA A 184 9.40 -11.07 -16.99
C ALA A 184 8.91 -11.95 -18.15
N TYR A 185 9.84 -12.52 -18.92
CA TYR A 185 9.52 -13.41 -20.04
C TYR A 185 8.68 -14.62 -19.60
N ALA A 186 9.09 -15.33 -18.55
CA ALA A 186 8.38 -16.50 -18.05
C ALA A 186 6.95 -16.16 -17.55
N MET A 187 6.77 -14.96 -17.00
CA MET A 187 5.48 -14.49 -16.49
C MET A 187 4.62 -13.78 -17.54
N GLY A 188 5.09 -13.65 -18.78
CA GLY A 188 4.40 -12.88 -19.83
C GLY A 188 4.34 -11.38 -19.56
N LEU A 189 5.30 -10.84 -18.81
CA LEU A 189 5.46 -9.43 -18.52
C LEU A 189 6.39 -8.76 -19.54
N ASP A 190 6.09 -7.51 -19.88
CA ASP A 190 6.94 -6.64 -20.69
C ASP A 190 8.04 -6.03 -19.82
N ALA A 191 9.31 -6.30 -20.17
CA ALA A 191 10.47 -5.81 -19.43
C ALA A 191 10.87 -4.36 -19.77
N GLU A 192 10.27 -3.79 -20.84
CA GLU A 192 10.45 -2.39 -21.26
C GLU A 192 9.42 -1.47 -20.59
N ASP A 193 8.26 -2.00 -20.21
CA ASP A 193 7.30 -1.30 -19.37
C ASP A 193 7.83 -1.15 -17.93
N GLU A 194 7.92 0.08 -17.43
CA GLU A 194 8.58 0.38 -16.15
C GLU A 194 7.89 -0.34 -14.97
N VAL A 195 6.56 -0.44 -15.03
CA VAL A 195 5.73 -1.05 -14.00
C VAL A 195 5.96 -2.56 -13.97
N GLN A 196 5.82 -3.21 -15.12
CA GLN A 196 5.98 -4.66 -15.25
C GLN A 196 7.42 -5.08 -14.98
N ARG A 197 8.40 -4.26 -15.37
CA ARG A 197 9.81 -4.42 -14.99
C ARG A 197 10.02 -4.39 -13.47
N LYS A 198 9.37 -3.48 -12.75
CA LYS A 198 9.43 -3.44 -11.27
C LYS A 198 8.81 -4.70 -10.66
N ARG A 199 7.67 -5.16 -11.18
CA ARG A 199 7.01 -6.41 -10.75
C ARG A 199 7.92 -7.62 -10.92
N ALA A 200 8.54 -7.78 -12.09
CA ALA A 200 9.51 -8.85 -12.34
C ALA A 200 10.71 -8.80 -11.37
N GLY A 201 11.16 -7.60 -11.00
CA GLY A 201 12.20 -7.42 -9.99
C GLY A 201 11.76 -7.81 -8.58
N THR A 202 10.50 -7.59 -8.22
CA THR A 202 9.94 -8.06 -6.94
C THR A 202 9.87 -9.58 -6.89
N VAL A 203 9.42 -10.22 -7.96
CA VAL A 203 9.38 -11.69 -8.07
C VAL A 203 10.79 -12.28 -8.04
N LEU A 204 11.76 -11.69 -8.75
CA LEU A 204 13.16 -12.11 -8.69
C LEU A 204 13.71 -12.10 -7.25
N ARG A 205 13.47 -11.02 -6.50
CA ARG A 205 13.88 -10.91 -5.10
C ARG A 205 13.20 -11.96 -4.21
N ALA A 206 11.92 -12.23 -4.46
CA ALA A 206 11.19 -13.27 -3.75
C ALA A 206 11.81 -14.65 -4.00
N LEU A 207 12.05 -15.03 -5.26
CA LEU A 207 12.66 -16.30 -5.62
C LEU A 207 14.09 -16.47 -5.07
N LEU A 208 14.88 -15.40 -5.00
CA LEU A 208 16.20 -15.40 -4.35
C LEU A 208 16.10 -15.63 -2.84
N LYS A 209 15.12 -14.99 -2.18
CA LYS A 209 14.94 -15.12 -0.73
C LYS A 209 14.42 -16.50 -0.33
N GLU A 210 13.53 -17.08 -1.12
CA GLU A 210 13.02 -18.45 -0.92
C GLU A 210 14.03 -19.53 -1.34
N GLY A 211 15.20 -19.15 -1.87
CA GLY A 211 16.24 -20.08 -2.27
C GLY A 211 15.90 -20.90 -3.51
N VAL A 212 14.96 -20.44 -4.36
CA VAL A 212 14.71 -21.03 -5.68
C VAL A 212 15.81 -20.65 -6.66
N LEU A 213 16.33 -19.42 -6.49
CA LEU A 213 17.45 -18.87 -7.23
C LEU A 213 18.56 -18.51 -6.25
N VAL A 214 19.80 -18.52 -6.72
CA VAL A 214 20.97 -18.11 -5.93
C VAL A 214 21.86 -17.17 -6.72
N GLU A 215 22.53 -16.27 -5.99
CA GLU A 215 23.61 -15.45 -6.55
C GLU A 215 24.93 -16.18 -6.38
N VAL A 216 25.64 -16.40 -7.49
CA VAL A 216 26.95 -17.07 -7.52
C VAL A 216 28.00 -16.13 -8.08
N GLU A 217 29.22 -16.22 -7.57
CA GLU A 217 30.38 -15.53 -8.13
C GLU A 217 31.12 -16.48 -9.07
N GLU A 218 31.09 -16.16 -10.37
CA GLU A 218 31.73 -16.95 -11.41
C GLU A 218 32.59 -16.05 -12.29
N ARG A 219 33.55 -16.64 -13.00
CA ARG A 219 34.37 -15.89 -13.95
C ARG A 219 33.54 -15.56 -15.19
N ASP A 220 33.37 -14.27 -15.47
CA ASP A 220 32.65 -13.77 -16.64
C ASP A 220 33.36 -14.24 -17.92
N PRO A 221 32.71 -15.01 -18.79
CA PRO A 221 33.36 -15.61 -19.96
C PRO A 221 33.78 -14.55 -20.99
N VAL A 222 33.16 -13.37 -20.97
CA VAL A 222 33.44 -12.27 -21.90
C VAL A 222 34.52 -11.36 -21.33
N ARG A 223 34.35 -10.91 -20.08
CA ARG A 223 35.26 -9.94 -19.44
C ARG A 223 36.46 -10.56 -18.75
N ARG A 224 36.44 -11.88 -18.51
CA ARG A 224 37.48 -12.66 -17.82
C ARG A 224 37.74 -12.23 -16.37
N GLU A 225 36.83 -11.48 -15.78
CA GLU A 225 36.81 -11.01 -14.39
C GLU A 225 35.79 -11.80 -13.55
N VAL A 226 35.93 -11.83 -12.24
CA VAL A 226 34.90 -12.43 -11.37
C VAL A 226 33.69 -11.50 -11.32
N ALA A 227 32.51 -12.06 -11.56
CA ALA A 227 31.26 -11.31 -11.51
C ALA A 227 30.13 -12.17 -10.92
N LYS A 228 29.12 -11.46 -10.41
CA LYS A 228 27.92 -12.08 -9.83
C LYS A 228 26.92 -12.44 -10.93
N PHE A 229 26.40 -13.65 -10.87
CA PHE A 229 25.36 -14.18 -11.75
C PHE A 229 24.23 -14.79 -10.93
N ILE A 230 23.05 -14.85 -11.53
CA ILE A 230 21.90 -15.57 -10.97
C ILE A 230 21.84 -16.96 -11.59
N ARG A 231 21.73 -17.99 -10.76
CA ARG A 231 21.55 -19.40 -11.15
C ARG A 231 20.32 -19.99 -10.45
N ALA A 232 19.87 -21.12 -10.97
CA ALA A 232 18.98 -21.99 -10.20
C ALA A 232 19.75 -22.52 -8.97
N ALA A 233 19.07 -22.57 -7.83
CA ALA A 233 19.61 -23.18 -6.61
C ALA A 233 19.79 -24.70 -6.76
#